data_AF-A0A966DX45-F1
#
_entry.id   AF-A0A966DX45-F1
#
_cell.length_a   1.000
_cell.length_b   1.000
_cell.length_c   1.000
_cell.angle_alpha   90.00
_cell.angle_beta   90.00
_cell.angle_gamma   90.00
#
_symmetry.space_group_name_H-M   'P 1'
#
loop_
_entity.id
_entity.type
_entity.pdbx_description
1 polymer ?
#
loop_
_entity_poly.entity_id
_entity_poly.type
_entity_poly.pdbx_seq_one_letter_code
_entity_poly.pdbx_strand_id
1 'polypeptide(L)'
;MTEADLLEHLLSNGDLLWSQMQYWTSVSFGVLIAAHLAAKRLSWIILIGFVVLYTIFSSYIGQLVKLNLETIKGIGADLNLLAESGVALSNTSLSFLEHFPLLNETVVGQLVRSILGYGLLIITIGYTLYCKFKSEE
;
A
#
# COMPACT_ATOMS: atom_id res chain seq x y z
N MET A 1 -8.27 5.08 -26.29
CA MET A 1 -7.44 5.98 -25.46
C MET A 1 -6.14 6.22 -26.18
N THR A 2 -5.63 7.44 -26.14
CA THR A 2 -4.30 7.76 -26.69
C THR A 2 -3.22 7.34 -25.68
N GLU A 3 -1.96 7.30 -26.14
CA GLU A 3 -0.81 7.11 -25.24
C GLU A 3 -0.77 8.16 -24.12
N ALA A 4 -1.06 9.43 -24.47
CA ALA A 4 -1.05 10.53 -23.50
C ALA A 4 -2.08 10.31 -22.38
N ASP A 5 -3.30 9.88 -22.74
CA ASP A 5 -4.35 9.57 -21.76
C ASP A 5 -3.91 8.42 -20.82
N LEU A 6 -3.30 7.36 -21.37
CA LEU A 6 -2.81 6.22 -20.59
C LEU A 6 -1.72 6.64 -19.60
N LEU A 7 -0.78 7.49 -20.02
CA LEU A 7 0.28 8.00 -19.15
C LEU A 7 -0.27 8.93 -18.07
N GLU A 8 -1.24 9.79 -18.39
CA GLU A 8 -1.90 10.64 -17.40
C GLU A 8 -2.60 9.78 -16.32
N HIS A 9 -3.35 8.75 -16.75
CA HIS A 9 -3.97 7.82 -15.83
C HIS A 9 -2.95 7.03 -15.01
N LEU A 10 -1.80 6.65 -15.59
CA LEU A 10 -0.73 5.97 -14.88
C LEU A 10 -0.16 6.84 -13.75
N LEU A 11 0.17 8.08 -14.06
CA LEU A 11 0.74 9.04 -13.10
C LEU A 11 -0.26 9.34 -11.98
N SER A 12 -1.51 9.61 -12.34
CA SER A 12 -2.59 9.87 -11.38
C SER A 12 -2.81 8.67 -10.43
N ASN A 13 -2.81 7.44 -10.94
CA ASN A 13 -2.90 6.25 -10.09
C ASN A 13 -1.65 6.06 -9.22
N GLY A 14 -0.47 6.39 -9.72
CA GLY A 14 0.78 6.38 -8.97
C GLY A 14 0.74 7.32 -7.76
N ASP A 15 0.32 8.56 -7.97
CA ASP A 15 0.16 9.57 -6.91
C ASP A 15 -0.86 9.14 -5.87
N LEU A 16 -1.97 8.55 -6.31
CA LEU A 16 -3.02 8.06 -5.43
C LEU A 16 -2.54 6.89 -4.57
N LEU A 17 -1.81 5.94 -5.15
CA LEU A 17 -1.20 4.82 -4.42
C LEU A 17 -0.18 5.33 -3.40
N TRP A 18 0.67 6.28 -3.79
CA TRP A 18 1.64 6.89 -2.88
C TRP A 18 0.98 7.59 -1.69
N SER A 19 -0.04 8.41 -1.96
CA SER A 19 -0.83 9.10 -0.95
C SER A 19 -1.50 8.13 0.04
N GLN A 20 -2.06 7.02 -0.46
CA GLN A 20 -2.64 5.97 0.39
C GLN A 20 -1.61 5.32 1.32
N MET A 21 -0.41 5.02 0.80
CA MET A 21 0.66 4.43 1.61
C MET A 21 1.18 5.41 2.68
N GLN A 22 1.31 6.69 2.35
CA GLN A 22 1.66 7.73 3.32
C GLN A 22 0.59 7.86 4.41
N TYR A 23 -0.68 7.89 4.03
CA TYR A 23 -1.78 7.97 4.97
C TYR A 23 -1.81 6.77 5.93
N TRP A 24 -1.67 5.55 5.39
CA TRP A 24 -1.61 4.34 6.21
C TRP A 24 -0.44 4.36 7.19
N THR A 25 0.73 4.79 6.72
CA THR A 25 1.94 4.93 7.54
C THR A 25 1.73 5.94 8.66
N SER A 26 1.16 7.11 8.35
CA SER A 26 0.86 8.16 9.34
C SER A 26 -0.10 7.69 10.42
N VAL A 27 -1.19 7.01 10.06
CA VAL A 27 -2.14 6.45 11.02
C VAL A 27 -1.45 5.42 11.92
N SER A 28 -0.60 4.57 11.35
CA SER A 28 0.15 3.55 12.10
C SER A 28 1.10 4.17 13.13
N PHE A 29 1.80 5.26 12.78
CA PHE A 29 2.58 6.02 13.76
C PHE A 29 1.72 6.63 14.86
N GLY A 30 0.55 7.19 14.51
CA GLY A 30 -0.41 7.70 15.49
C GLY A 30 -0.86 6.63 16.48
N VAL A 31 -1.14 5.43 15.98
CA VAL A 31 -1.46 4.25 16.81
C VAL A 31 -0.31 3.91 17.76
N LEU A 32 0.93 3.82 17.25
CA LEU A 32 2.10 3.47 18.05
C LEU A 32 2.33 4.48 19.20
N ILE A 33 2.19 5.78 18.90
CA ILE A 33 2.32 6.86 19.89
C ILE A 33 1.20 6.76 20.93
N ALA A 34 -0.05 6.58 20.48
CA ALA A 34 -1.20 6.45 21.37
C ALA A 34 -1.05 5.22 22.29
N ALA A 35 -0.61 4.09 21.75
CA ALA A 35 -0.34 2.88 22.52
C ALA A 35 0.74 3.12 23.58
N HIS A 36 1.83 3.80 23.23
CA HIS A 36 2.93 4.10 24.14
C HIS A 36 2.50 5.02 25.29
N LEU A 37 1.73 6.08 25.00
CA LEU A 37 1.29 7.05 26.00
C LEU A 37 0.14 6.53 26.87
N ALA A 38 -0.79 5.79 26.28
CA ALA A 38 -2.03 5.37 26.95
C ALA A 38 -1.91 4.00 27.64
N ALA A 39 -0.81 3.25 27.46
CA ALA A 39 -0.66 1.87 27.96
C ALA A 39 -1.12 1.67 29.41
N LYS A 40 -0.73 2.58 30.32
CA LYS A 40 -1.05 2.50 31.75
C LYS A 40 -2.54 2.68 32.09
N ARG A 41 -3.31 3.33 31.21
CA ARG A 41 -4.75 3.62 31.42
C ARG A 41 -5.66 2.84 30.47
N LEU A 42 -5.08 2.07 29.55
CA LEU A 42 -5.82 1.33 28.55
C LEU A 42 -6.35 0.03 29.16
N SER A 43 -7.68 -0.15 29.16
CA SER A 43 -8.28 -1.44 29.50
C SER A 43 -8.13 -2.43 28.34
N TRP A 44 -8.10 -3.73 28.66
CA TRP A 44 -8.02 -4.80 27.65
C TRP A 44 -9.16 -4.73 26.62
N ILE A 45 -10.36 -4.31 27.04
CA ILE A 45 -11.51 -4.15 26.14
C ILE A 45 -11.23 -3.05 25.09
N ILE A 46 -10.73 -1.90 25.52
CA ILE A 46 -10.41 -0.78 24.62
C ILE A 46 -9.28 -1.20 23.68
N LEU A 47 -8.27 -1.90 24.18
CA LEU A 47 -7.17 -2.42 23.38
C LEU A 47 -7.65 -3.36 22.27
N ILE A 48 -8.50 -4.34 22.59
CA ILE A 48 -9.06 -5.27 21.60
C ILE A 48 -9.88 -4.51 20.56
N GLY A 49 -10.76 -3.61 20.99
CA GLY A 49 -11.54 -2.77 20.07
C GLY A 49 -10.65 -1.95 19.13
N PHE A 50 -9.56 -1.40 19.66
CA PHE A 50 -8.59 -0.62 18.91
C PHE A 50 -7.83 -1.47 17.87
N VAL A 51 -7.39 -2.67 18.25
CA VAL A 51 -6.73 -3.63 17.35
C VAL A 51 -7.68 -4.07 16.23
N VAL A 52 -8.93 -4.37 16.54
CA VAL A 52 -9.95 -4.73 15.54
C VAL A 52 -10.18 -3.58 14.56
N LEU A 53 -10.35 -2.36 15.07
CA LEU A 53 -10.58 -1.19 14.23
C LEU A 53 -9.39 -0.91 13.30
N TYR A 54 -8.16 -0.98 13.83
CA TYR A 54 -6.94 -0.80 13.04
C TYR A 54 -6.76 -1.91 11.99
N THR A 55 -7.17 -3.15 12.31
CA THR A 55 -7.14 -4.27 11.36
C THR A 55 -8.13 -4.06 10.22
N ILE A 56 -9.37 -3.64 10.53
CA ILE A 56 -10.39 -3.31 9.50
C ILE A 56 -9.89 -2.17 8.62
N PHE A 57 -9.36 -1.10 9.22
CA PHE A 57 -8.76 0.02 8.50
C PHE A 57 -7.62 -0.42 7.57
N SER A 58 -6.68 -1.20 8.07
CA SER A 58 -5.53 -1.69 7.29
C SER A 58 -5.98 -2.61 6.15
N SER A 59 -6.99 -3.46 6.39
CA SER A 59 -7.59 -4.30 5.35
C SER A 59 -8.26 -3.47 4.26
N TYR A 60 -9.00 -2.42 4.63
CA TYR A 60 -9.63 -1.50 3.68
C TYR A 60 -8.59 -0.79 2.80
N ILE A 61 -7.52 -0.24 3.41
CA ILE A 61 -6.42 0.35 2.63
C ILE A 61 -5.76 -0.69 1.73
N GLY A 62 -5.53 -1.91 2.22
CA GLY A 62 -4.99 -3.00 1.43
C GLY A 62 -5.81 -3.31 0.17
N GLN A 63 -7.15 -3.28 0.27
CA GLN A 63 -8.04 -3.44 -0.89
C GLN A 63 -7.91 -2.29 -1.88
N LEU A 64 -7.83 -1.04 -1.40
CA LEU A 64 -7.63 0.12 -2.27
C LEU A 64 -6.29 0.07 -3.01
N VAL A 65 -5.21 -0.26 -2.30
CA VAL A 65 -3.89 -0.42 -2.90
C VAL A 65 -3.90 -1.54 -3.94
N LYS A 66 -4.57 -2.67 -3.64
CA LYS A 66 -4.73 -3.76 -4.60
C LYS A 66 -5.45 -3.29 -5.87
N LEU A 67 -6.56 -2.59 -5.73
CA LEU A 67 -7.34 -2.06 -6.86
C LEU A 67 -6.49 -1.13 -7.73
N ASN A 68 -5.76 -0.19 -7.13
CA ASN A 68 -4.90 0.73 -7.88
C ASN A 68 -3.75 0.01 -8.60
N LEU A 69 -3.18 -1.03 -7.99
CA LEU A 69 -2.17 -1.86 -8.63
C LEU A 69 -2.74 -2.65 -9.81
N GLU A 70 -3.97 -3.14 -9.71
CA GLU A 70 -4.67 -3.80 -10.83
C GLU A 70 -4.96 -2.80 -11.97
N THR A 71 -5.35 -1.56 -11.65
CA THR A 71 -5.52 -0.48 -12.63
C THR A 71 -4.21 -0.17 -13.36
N ILE A 72 -3.10 0.02 -12.62
CA ILE A 72 -1.77 0.23 -13.21
C ILE A 72 -1.38 -0.93 -14.12
N LYS A 73 -1.72 -2.17 -13.71
CA LYS A 73 -1.49 -3.35 -14.56
C LYS A 73 -2.30 -3.31 -15.85
N GLY A 74 -3.57 -2.93 -15.78
CA GLY A 74 -4.43 -2.75 -16.96
C GLY A 74 -3.85 -1.72 -17.93
N ILE A 75 -3.40 -0.57 -17.41
CA ILE A 75 -2.77 0.49 -18.22
C ILE A 75 -1.50 -0.02 -18.91
N GLY A 76 -0.67 -0.80 -18.22
CA GLY A 76 0.52 -1.40 -18.84
C GLY A 76 0.18 -2.40 -19.95
N ALA A 77 -0.88 -3.20 -19.78
CA ALA A 77 -1.35 -4.09 -20.84
C ALA A 77 -1.86 -3.32 -22.06
N ASP A 78 -2.61 -2.23 -21.85
CA ASP A 78 -3.12 -1.37 -22.92
C ASP A 78 -1.98 -0.67 -23.68
N LEU A 79 -0.95 -0.19 -22.97
CA LEU A 79 0.26 0.38 -23.60
C LEU A 79 1.00 -0.67 -24.44
N ASN A 80 1.09 -1.92 -23.98
CA ASN A 80 1.72 -2.98 -24.76
C ASN A 80 0.93 -3.30 -26.04
N LEU A 81 -0.40 -3.32 -25.98
CA LEU A 81 -1.25 -3.49 -27.17
C LEU A 81 -1.08 -2.35 -28.18
N LEU A 82 -0.93 -1.11 -27.70
CA LEU A 82 -0.63 0.03 -28.57
C LEU A 82 0.75 -0.11 -29.23
N ALA A 83 1.76 -0.60 -28.51
CA ALA A 83 3.08 -0.89 -29.08
C ALA A 83 2.99 -1.91 -30.22
N GLU A 84 2.27 -3.01 -29.98
CA GLU A 84 2.07 -4.10 -30.94
C GLU A 84 1.28 -3.65 -32.17
N SER A 85 0.41 -2.65 -32.03
CA SER A 85 -0.36 -2.08 -33.14
C SER A 85 0.48 -1.23 -34.12
N GLY A 86 1.77 -1.02 -33.81
CA GLY A 86 2.70 -0.26 -34.65
C GLY A 86 2.66 1.24 -34.44
N VAL A 87 1.98 1.72 -33.38
CA VAL A 87 2.01 3.12 -32.98
C VAL A 87 3.37 3.42 -32.35
N ALA A 88 4.04 4.48 -32.82
CA ALA A 88 5.28 4.94 -32.22
C ALA A 88 5.01 5.47 -30.80
N LEU A 89 5.47 4.74 -29.80
CA LEU A 89 5.39 5.13 -28.40
C LEU A 89 6.53 6.07 -28.02
N SER A 90 6.28 6.92 -27.03
CA SER A 90 7.32 7.73 -26.40
C SER A 90 8.32 6.86 -25.62
N ASN A 91 9.53 7.41 -25.45
CA ASN A 91 10.58 6.78 -24.63
C ASN A 91 10.12 6.53 -23.18
N THR A 92 9.21 7.35 -22.66
CA THR A 92 8.64 7.19 -21.31
C THR A 92 7.79 5.92 -21.25
N SER A 93 6.88 5.71 -22.20
CA SER A 93 6.04 4.51 -22.27
C SER A 93 6.86 3.24 -22.47
N LEU A 94 7.90 3.29 -23.30
CA LEU A 94 8.83 2.17 -23.48
C LEU A 94 9.59 1.85 -22.18
N SER A 95 10.12 2.87 -21.50
CA SER A 95 10.81 2.67 -20.22
C SER A 95 9.88 2.07 -19.16
N PHE A 96 8.59 2.48 -19.14
CA PHE A 96 7.62 1.89 -18.25
C PHE A 96 7.37 0.42 -18.57
N LEU A 97 7.16 0.06 -19.84
CA LEU A 97 6.97 -1.33 -20.28
C LEU A 97 8.19 -2.22 -19.98
N GLU A 98 9.41 -1.69 -20.06
CA GLU A 98 10.62 -2.41 -19.68
C GLU A 98 10.68 -2.73 -18.18
N HIS A 99 10.20 -1.84 -17.32
CA HIS A 99 10.20 -2.01 -15.86
C HIS A 99 8.92 -2.66 -15.32
N PHE A 100 7.86 -2.71 -16.13
CA PHE A 100 6.57 -3.27 -15.78
C PHE A 100 6.59 -4.74 -15.33
N PRO A 101 7.38 -5.65 -15.94
CA PRO A 101 7.52 -7.03 -15.47
C PRO A 101 8.11 -7.12 -14.06
N LEU A 102 9.01 -6.18 -13.73
CA LEU A 102 9.64 -6.07 -12.42
C LEU A 102 8.62 -5.72 -11.34
N LEU A 103 7.64 -4.87 -11.69
CA LEU A 103 6.50 -4.54 -10.86
C LEU A 103 5.46 -5.66 -10.80
N ASN A 104 5.25 -6.42 -11.88
CA ASN A 104 4.13 -7.34 -12.03
C ASN A 104 4.39 -8.76 -11.48
N GLU A 105 5.56 -9.35 -11.76
CA GLU A 105 5.78 -10.80 -11.57
C GLU A 105 6.99 -11.17 -10.72
N THR A 106 7.85 -10.22 -10.36
CA THR A 106 9.01 -10.60 -9.54
C THR A 106 8.60 -10.95 -8.11
N VAL A 107 9.20 -12.01 -7.59
CA VAL A 107 9.14 -12.39 -6.17
C VAL A 107 9.49 -11.19 -5.28
N VAL A 108 10.39 -10.32 -5.74
CA VAL A 108 10.75 -9.06 -5.08
C VAL A 108 9.55 -8.10 -5.00
N GLY A 109 8.82 -7.89 -6.10
CA GLY A 109 7.62 -7.05 -6.12
C GLY A 109 6.50 -7.58 -5.20
N GLN A 110 6.33 -8.90 -5.11
CA GLN A 110 5.37 -9.50 -4.17
C GLN A 110 5.83 -9.42 -2.72
N LEU A 111 7.12 -9.68 -2.45
CA LEU A 111 7.70 -9.57 -1.11
C LEU A 111 7.65 -8.15 -0.59
N VAL A 112 7.99 -7.15 -1.40
CA VAL A 112 7.93 -5.75 -1.00
C VAL A 112 6.49 -5.35 -0.64
N ARG A 113 5.48 -5.78 -1.42
CA ARG A 113 4.07 -5.54 -1.09
C ARG A 113 3.65 -6.22 0.21
N SER A 114 4.01 -7.48 0.39
CA SER A 114 3.63 -8.26 1.57
C SER A 114 4.34 -7.77 2.84
N ILE A 115 5.64 -7.46 2.75
CA ILE A 115 6.44 -6.99 3.88
C ILE A 115 6.04 -5.57 4.27
N LEU A 116 5.88 -4.66 3.32
CA LEU A 116 5.49 -3.29 3.65
C LEU A 116 4.06 -3.22 4.20
N GLY A 117 3.14 -4.01 3.63
CA GLY A 117 1.75 -3.99 4.06
C GLY A 117 1.50 -4.76 5.36
N TYR A 118 1.75 -6.06 5.35
CA TYR A 118 1.49 -6.89 6.53
C TYR A 118 2.51 -6.65 7.64
N GLY A 119 3.75 -6.29 7.31
CA GLY A 119 4.77 -5.97 8.30
C GLY A 119 4.38 -4.75 9.15
N LEU A 120 3.87 -3.68 8.52
CA LEU A 120 3.42 -2.50 9.27
C LEU A 120 2.26 -2.84 10.22
N LEU A 121 1.29 -3.63 9.75
CA LEU A 121 0.18 -4.12 10.58
C LEU A 121 0.68 -4.93 11.78
N ILE A 122 1.54 -5.93 11.53
CA ILE A 122 2.09 -6.83 12.55
C ILE A 122 2.92 -6.05 13.57
N ILE A 123 3.78 -5.14 13.11
CA ILE A 123 4.62 -4.29 13.98
C ILE A 123 3.73 -3.41 14.86
N THR A 124 2.70 -2.81 14.28
CA THR A 124 1.81 -1.90 15.01
C THR A 124 1.00 -2.64 16.07
N ILE A 125 0.39 -3.78 15.73
CA ILE A 125 -0.33 -4.61 16.69
C ILE A 125 0.62 -5.14 17.76
N GLY A 126 1.75 -5.72 17.36
CA GLY A 126 2.74 -6.31 18.25
C GLY A 126 3.29 -5.30 19.26
N TYR A 127 3.61 -4.09 18.81
CA TYR A 127 4.09 -3.02 19.69
C TYR A 127 3.00 -2.53 20.65
N THR A 128 1.75 -2.45 20.19
CA THR A 128 0.62 -2.05 21.04
C THR A 128 0.41 -3.07 22.16
N LEU A 129 0.45 -4.36 21.84
CA LEU A 129 0.38 -5.44 22.84
C LEU A 129 1.58 -5.41 23.80
N TYR A 130 2.79 -5.21 23.27
CA TYR A 130 4.01 -5.08 24.08
C TYR A 130 3.91 -3.95 25.11
N CYS A 131 3.42 -2.77 24.69
CA CYS A 131 3.24 -1.64 25.60
C CYS A 131 2.25 -1.96 26.72
N LYS A 132 1.18 -2.70 26.40
CA LYS A 132 0.21 -3.13 27.41
C LYS A 132 0.81 -4.10 28.43
N PHE A 133 1.49 -5.15 27.99
CA PHE A 133 2.13 -6.12 28.90
C PHE A 133 3.17 -5.44 29.80
N LYS A 134 4.03 -4.59 29.23
CA LYS A 134 5.02 -3.84 30.00
C LYS A 134 4.42 -2.89 31.04
N SER A 135 3.18 -2.43 30.85
CA SER A 135 2.51 -1.56 31.81
C SER A 135 1.93 -2.29 33.03
N GLU A 136 1.85 -3.62 32.97
CA GLU A 136 1.32 -4.47 34.03
C GLU A 136 2.43 -5.08 34.92
N GLU A 137 3.69 -4.96 34.50
CA GLU A 137 4.91 -5.25 35.31
C GLU A 137 5.28 -4.06 36.21
#